data_AF-A0A7V5YWX1-F1
#
_entry.id   AF-A0A7V5YWX1-F1
#
_cell.length_a   1.000
_cell.length_b   1.000
_cell.length_c   1.000
_cell.angle_alpha   90.00
_cell.angle_beta   90.00
_cell.angle_gamma   90.00
#
_symmetry.space_group_name_H-M   'P 1'
#
loop_
_entity.id
_entity.type
_entity.pdbx_description
1 polymer ?
#
loop_
_entity_poly.entity_id
_entity_poly.type
_entity_poly.pdbx_seq_one_letter_code
_entity_poly.pdbx_strand_id
1 'polypeptide(L)'
;MKQGFIGRDARRHSGCLLRGARGVSARQPGAVPCLLRCSPPSPGQPLCQAMAGPVRSPARHPRLPLQAGASPAGTREGRVITLDKPPFVKASDVVGEERIPKRVSKLLLSPKNVGTKGASMGLNVTAVGSMIPDHVHEDSEELMFIISGRAKLVIEGMGEWEVGPDTAIYSPLGKKHRLENIGDEPLKLVWCYTPPLPTHYK
;
A
#
# COMPACT_ATOMS: atom_id res chain seq x y z
N MET A 1 -10.36 15.21 54.09
CA MET A 1 -9.58 14.22 54.86
C MET A 1 -10.55 13.39 55.71
N LYS A 2 -10.48 12.04 55.56
CA LYS A 2 -11.08 10.94 56.38
C LYS A 2 -12.60 11.02 56.66
N GLN A 3 -13.48 10.43 55.86
CA GLN A 3 -13.91 9.00 55.79
C GLN A 3 -14.31 8.37 57.13
N GLY A 4 -15.61 8.10 57.30
CA GLY A 4 -16.20 7.18 58.28
C GLY A 4 -16.67 5.89 57.60
N PHE A 5 -16.44 4.76 58.25
CA PHE A 5 -16.74 3.39 57.78
C PHE A 5 -17.61 2.69 58.82
N ILE A 6 -18.81 2.23 58.43
CA ILE A 6 -19.65 1.26 59.17
C ILE A 6 -20.58 0.60 58.11
N GLY A 7 -20.33 -0.63 57.66
CA GLY A 7 -21.01 -1.89 58.06
C GLY A 7 -21.36 -2.68 56.78
N ARG A 8 -20.86 -3.92 56.54
CA ARG A 8 -21.47 -5.25 56.81
C ARG A 8 -22.95 -5.35 56.35
N ASP A 9 -23.49 -6.36 55.65
CA ASP A 9 -23.07 -7.70 55.20
C ASP A 9 -24.17 -8.27 54.23
N ALA A 10 -23.82 -9.34 53.50
CA ALA A 10 -24.65 -10.50 53.10
C ALA A 10 -25.83 -10.44 52.09
N ARG A 11 -25.54 -11.03 50.90
CA ARG A 11 -26.13 -12.25 50.28
C ARG A 11 -27.62 -12.37 49.83
N ARG A 12 -27.74 -12.91 48.59
CA ARG A 12 -28.78 -13.84 48.01
C ARG A 12 -30.15 -13.20 47.68
N HIS A 13 -30.97 -13.61 46.69
CA HIS A 13 -31.11 -14.76 45.79
C HIS A 13 -32.14 -14.41 44.68
N SER A 14 -32.16 -15.17 43.56
CA SER A 14 -33.30 -15.44 42.64
C SER A 14 -33.73 -14.30 41.69
N GLY A 15 -33.92 -14.46 40.37
CA GLY A 15 -34.30 -15.60 39.54
C GLY A 15 -35.71 -15.37 39.00
N CYS A 16 -35.88 -15.04 37.71
CA CYS A 16 -37.16 -15.27 37.01
C CYS A 16 -37.01 -15.21 35.47
N LEU A 17 -37.54 -16.25 34.84
CA LEU A 17 -37.65 -16.52 33.41
C LEU A 17 -38.78 -15.69 32.77
N LEU A 18 -38.60 -15.25 31.52
CA LEU A 18 -39.72 -15.13 30.59
C LEU A 18 -39.32 -15.58 29.17
N ARG A 19 -40.30 -16.24 28.54
CA ARG A 19 -40.28 -17.02 27.30
C ARG A 19 -40.59 -16.15 26.06
N GLY A 20 -40.25 -16.71 24.89
CA GLY A 20 -40.89 -16.42 23.59
C GLY A 20 -39.95 -15.70 22.61
N ALA A 21 -39.87 -16.02 21.32
CA ALA A 21 -40.63 -16.91 20.46
C ALA A 21 -39.83 -17.17 19.17
N ARG A 22 -40.08 -18.34 18.57
CA ARG A 22 -40.13 -18.72 17.13
C ARG A 22 -39.08 -18.15 16.16
N GLY A 23 -38.50 -19.08 15.40
CA GLY A 23 -37.42 -18.83 14.45
C GLY A 23 -37.82 -18.08 13.19
N VAL A 24 -36.81 -17.84 12.34
CA VAL A 24 -36.83 -17.94 10.86
C VAL A 24 -35.39 -17.72 10.34
N SER A 25 -34.95 -18.69 9.54
CA SER A 25 -34.02 -18.64 8.41
C SER A 25 -32.85 -17.64 8.41
N ALA A 26 -31.64 -18.22 8.38
CA ALA A 26 -30.46 -17.56 7.82
C ALA A 26 -30.76 -17.02 6.41
N ARG A 27 -30.35 -15.77 6.16
CA ARG A 27 -30.18 -15.20 4.82
C ARG A 27 -28.83 -14.51 4.79
N GLN A 28 -27.91 -15.04 3.98
CA GLN A 28 -26.90 -14.21 3.35
C GLN A 28 -27.59 -13.33 2.29
N PRO A 29 -27.08 -12.13 2.06
CA PRO A 29 -26.94 -11.70 0.67
C PRO A 29 -25.56 -11.07 0.44
N GLY A 30 -24.76 -11.78 -0.36
CA GLY A 30 -23.79 -11.17 -1.25
C GLY A 30 -24.49 -10.59 -2.50
N ALA A 31 -23.70 -9.84 -3.26
CA ALA A 31 -24.02 -9.16 -4.52
C ALA A 31 -24.73 -7.79 -4.40
N VAL A 32 -23.92 -6.74 -4.42
CA VAL A 32 -24.34 -5.39 -4.83
C VAL A 32 -24.36 -5.36 -6.36
N PRO A 33 -25.51 -5.12 -7.02
CA PRO A 33 -25.54 -4.96 -8.47
C PRO A 33 -25.00 -3.57 -8.86
N CYS A 34 -23.93 -3.58 -9.65
CA CYS A 34 -23.38 -2.42 -10.34
C CYS A 34 -24.40 -1.92 -11.37
N LEU A 35 -25.21 -0.93 -11.01
CA LEU A 35 -26.12 -0.23 -11.93
C LEU A 35 -25.42 1.00 -12.50
N LEU A 36 -24.52 0.80 -13.47
CA LEU A 36 -24.24 1.86 -14.43
C LEU A 36 -25.47 2.03 -15.34
N ARG A 37 -26.31 3.02 -15.03
CA ARG A 37 -27.28 3.55 -15.98
C ARG A 37 -26.53 4.36 -17.05
N CYS A 38 -26.28 3.76 -18.20
CA CYS A 38 -25.98 4.51 -19.42
C CYS A 38 -27.30 5.09 -19.96
N SER A 39 -27.47 6.41 -19.89
CA SER A 39 -28.55 7.11 -20.60
C SER A 39 -28.23 7.18 -22.10
N PRO A 40 -29.21 7.00 -23.01
CA PRO A 40 -29.00 7.22 -24.44
C PRO A 40 -28.89 8.73 -24.76
N PRO A 41 -28.11 9.11 -25.79
CA PRO A 41 -28.02 10.51 -26.21
C PRO A 41 -29.33 11.01 -26.84
N SER A 42 -29.69 12.25 -26.54
CA SER A 42 -30.85 12.97 -27.07
C SER A 42 -30.66 13.37 -28.55
N PRO A 43 -31.72 13.41 -29.37
CA PRO A 43 -31.62 13.78 -30.78
C PRO A 43 -31.57 15.31 -30.94
N GLY A 44 -30.57 15.84 -31.65
CA GLY A 44 -30.61 17.26 -32.05
C GLY A 44 -29.29 17.99 -32.28
N GLN A 45 -28.14 17.33 -32.48
CA GLN A 45 -26.90 18.03 -32.85
C GLN A 45 -26.52 17.79 -34.32
N PRO A 46 -26.08 18.82 -35.07
CA PRO A 46 -25.79 18.71 -36.48
C PRO A 46 -24.57 17.82 -36.74
N LEU A 47 -24.65 16.99 -37.79
CA LEU A 47 -23.55 16.16 -38.27
C LEU A 47 -22.34 17.04 -38.63
N CYS A 48 -21.27 16.94 -37.86
CA CYS A 48 -19.95 17.38 -38.31
C CYS A 48 -19.51 16.42 -39.43
N GLN A 49 -19.50 16.91 -40.67
CA GLN A 49 -18.96 16.18 -41.81
C GLN A 49 -17.45 15.99 -41.60
N ALA A 50 -17.04 14.78 -41.23
CA ALA A 50 -15.65 14.37 -41.29
C ALA A 50 -15.28 14.17 -42.76
N MET A 51 -14.48 15.09 -43.30
CA MET A 51 -13.87 14.95 -44.62
C MET A 51 -12.90 13.76 -44.60
N ALA A 52 -13.20 12.72 -45.37
CA ALA A 52 -12.33 11.57 -45.55
C ALA A 52 -11.10 11.96 -46.38
N GLY A 53 -9.98 12.21 -45.69
CA GLY A 53 -8.66 12.29 -46.33
C GLY A 53 -8.16 10.88 -46.75
N PRO A 54 -7.33 10.78 -47.80
CA PRO A 54 -6.87 9.49 -48.30
C PRO A 54 -6.01 8.75 -47.25
N VAL A 55 -6.43 7.52 -46.94
CA VAL A 55 -5.72 6.60 -46.06
C VAL A 55 -4.37 6.24 -46.70
N ARG A 56 -3.28 6.77 -46.17
CA ARG A 56 -1.93 6.30 -46.53
C ARG A 56 -1.74 4.90 -45.96
N SER A 57 -1.42 3.94 -46.82
CA SER A 57 -1.05 2.57 -46.43
C SER A 57 0.11 2.59 -45.42
N PRO A 58 0.12 1.74 -44.38
CA PRO A 58 1.26 1.65 -43.50
C PRO A 58 2.46 1.10 -44.28
N ALA A 59 3.58 1.82 -44.20
CA ALA A 59 4.86 1.36 -44.73
C ALA A 59 5.21 0.01 -44.10
N ARG A 60 5.56 -0.98 -44.93
CA ARG A 60 6.06 -2.27 -44.45
C ARG A 60 7.38 -2.03 -43.72
N HIS A 61 7.38 -2.16 -42.41
CA HIS A 61 8.62 -2.20 -41.64
C HIS A 61 9.46 -3.42 -42.10
N PRO A 62 10.77 -3.26 -42.35
CA PRO A 62 11.63 -4.41 -42.61
C PRO A 62 11.69 -5.26 -41.34
N ARG A 63 11.36 -6.56 -41.47
CA ARG A 63 11.54 -7.54 -40.39
C ARG A 63 13.05 -7.70 -40.15
N LEU A 64 13.52 -7.23 -39.01
CA LEU A 64 14.85 -7.56 -38.51
C LEU A 64 14.94 -9.09 -38.33
N PRO A 65 16.02 -9.75 -38.75
CA PRO A 65 16.19 -11.18 -38.52
C PRO A 65 16.34 -11.42 -37.01
N LEU A 66 15.46 -12.25 -36.47
CA LEU A 66 15.56 -12.76 -35.11
C LEU A 66 16.82 -13.64 -35.05
N GLN A 67 17.93 -13.10 -34.54
CA GLN A 67 19.09 -13.94 -34.23
C GLN A 67 18.73 -14.83 -33.04
N ALA A 68 18.51 -16.11 -33.33
CA ALA A 68 18.40 -17.17 -32.35
C ALA A 68 19.77 -17.43 -31.71
N GLY A 69 20.13 -16.60 -30.74
CA GLY A 69 21.20 -16.90 -29.78
C GLY A 69 20.60 -17.61 -28.57
N ALA A 70 20.25 -18.88 -28.72
CA ALA A 70 19.89 -19.73 -27.58
C ALA A 70 21.15 -19.89 -26.70
N SER A 71 21.22 -19.12 -25.60
CA SER A 71 22.10 -19.50 -24.49
C SER A 71 21.61 -20.85 -23.95
N PRO A 72 22.48 -21.81 -23.63
CA PRO A 72 22.04 -23.08 -23.09
C PRO A 72 21.29 -22.78 -21.80
N ALA A 73 20.07 -23.32 -21.69
CA ALA A 73 19.36 -23.42 -20.44
C ALA A 73 20.18 -24.32 -19.51
N GLY A 74 21.18 -23.74 -18.86
CA GLY A 74 21.82 -24.35 -17.70
C GLY A 74 20.72 -24.53 -16.67
N THR A 75 20.47 -25.78 -16.31
CA THR A 75 19.66 -26.15 -15.15
C THR A 75 20.20 -25.35 -13.97
N ARG A 76 19.50 -24.28 -13.59
CA ARG A 76 19.80 -23.56 -12.35
C ARG A 76 19.34 -24.49 -11.23
N GLU A 77 20.18 -25.46 -10.90
CA GLU A 77 20.12 -26.15 -9.63
C GLU A 77 19.98 -25.06 -8.59
N GLY A 78 18.83 -25.06 -7.91
CA GLY A 78 18.49 -24.06 -6.92
C GLY A 78 19.59 -24.06 -5.88
N ARG A 79 20.52 -23.11 -5.96
CA ARG A 79 21.49 -22.85 -4.90
C ARG A 79 20.64 -22.59 -3.67
N VAL A 80 20.60 -23.57 -2.77
CA VAL A 80 20.02 -23.39 -1.44
C VAL A 80 20.84 -22.28 -0.81
N ILE A 81 20.28 -21.07 -0.78
CA ILE A 81 20.92 -19.94 -0.12
C ILE A 81 20.77 -20.26 1.37
N THR A 82 21.80 -20.86 1.95
CA THR A 82 21.94 -20.91 3.41
C THR A 82 22.12 -19.46 3.86
N LEU A 83 21.05 -18.89 4.40
CA LEU A 83 21.12 -17.58 5.03
C LEU A 83 21.70 -17.78 6.43
N ASP A 84 22.81 -17.09 6.72
CA ASP A 84 23.42 -17.10 8.06
C ASP A 84 22.51 -16.45 9.13
N LYS A 85 21.44 -15.77 8.70
CA LYS A 85 20.45 -15.09 9.52
C LYS A 85 19.05 -15.60 9.19
N PRO A 86 18.10 -15.57 10.13
CA PRO A 86 16.71 -15.92 9.83
C PRO A 86 16.18 -15.13 8.62
N PRO A 87 15.43 -15.77 7.71
CA PRO A 87 14.90 -15.12 6.50
C PRO A 87 13.74 -14.15 6.80
N PHE A 88 13.60 -13.68 8.03
CA PHE A 88 12.52 -12.82 8.48
C PHE A 88 12.98 -11.90 9.60
N VAL A 89 12.33 -10.74 9.68
CA VAL A 89 12.51 -9.77 10.75
C VAL A 89 11.12 -9.38 11.24
N LYS A 90 10.83 -9.58 12.52
CA LYS A 90 9.58 -9.09 13.08
C LYS A 90 9.71 -7.58 13.31
N ALA A 91 8.71 -6.82 12.86
CA ALA A 91 8.72 -5.37 13.06
C ALA A 91 8.70 -4.97 14.55
N SER A 92 8.22 -5.83 15.45
CA SER A 92 8.29 -5.65 16.91
C SER A 92 9.72 -5.64 17.45
N ASP A 93 10.63 -6.36 16.79
CA ASP A 93 11.98 -6.62 17.28
C ASP A 93 12.97 -5.55 16.78
N VAL A 94 12.53 -4.68 15.87
CA VAL A 94 13.32 -3.58 15.32
C VAL A 94 12.97 -2.29 16.05
N VAL A 95 13.98 -1.69 16.68
CA VAL A 95 13.89 -0.32 17.20
C VAL A 95 13.75 0.64 16.01
N GLY A 96 12.68 1.43 16.03
CA GLY A 96 12.43 2.39 14.96
C GLY A 96 13.21 3.68 15.15
N GLU A 97 13.59 4.28 14.04
CA GLU A 97 14.22 5.58 14.02
C GLU A 97 13.15 6.67 14.04
N GLU A 98 13.16 7.49 15.08
CA GLU A 98 12.30 8.66 15.19
C GLU A 98 12.76 9.74 14.21
N ARG A 99 11.79 10.43 13.64
CA ARG A 99 12.00 11.44 12.61
C ARG A 99 11.15 12.67 12.89
N ILE A 100 11.57 13.78 12.31
CA ILE A 100 10.80 15.03 12.25
C ILE A 100 10.38 15.26 10.78
N PRO A 101 9.12 15.63 10.49
CA PRO A 101 7.93 15.59 11.35
C PRO A 101 7.67 14.19 11.95
N LYS A 102 6.95 14.14 13.08
CA LYS A 102 6.76 12.96 13.95
C LYS A 102 6.33 11.71 13.19
N ARG A 103 7.30 10.84 12.91
CA ARG A 103 7.10 9.50 12.36
C ARG A 103 8.20 8.56 12.86
N VAL A 104 7.94 7.26 12.81
CA VAL A 104 8.90 6.21 13.15
C VAL A 104 9.12 5.34 11.92
N SER A 105 10.38 5.20 11.50
CA SER A 105 10.75 4.33 10.39
C SER A 105 11.55 3.12 10.89
N LYS A 106 11.21 1.93 10.42
CA LYS A 106 11.91 0.68 10.74
C LYS A 106 12.45 0.06 9.46
N LEU A 107 13.77 -0.06 9.34
CA LEU A 107 14.41 -0.81 8.26
C LEU A 107 14.32 -2.31 8.58
N LEU A 108 13.47 -3.04 7.86
CA LEU A 108 13.16 -4.45 8.17
C LEU A 108 14.02 -5.41 7.37
N LEU A 109 14.10 -5.28 6.04
CA LEU A 109 15.00 -6.08 5.21
C LEU A 109 15.91 -5.16 4.39
N SER A 110 17.19 -5.46 4.33
CA SER A 110 18.21 -4.66 3.65
C SER A 110 19.48 -5.47 3.43
N PRO A 111 20.40 -4.97 2.57
CA PRO A 111 21.72 -5.57 2.43
C PRO A 111 22.46 -5.69 3.76
N LYS A 112 22.38 -4.69 4.64
CA LYS A 112 23.13 -4.70 5.90
C LYS A 112 22.58 -5.64 6.98
N ASN A 113 21.26 -5.85 7.04
CA ASN A 113 20.67 -6.67 8.11
C ASN A 113 20.50 -8.14 7.72
N VAL A 114 19.89 -8.46 6.58
CA VAL A 114 19.60 -9.84 6.14
C VAL A 114 20.31 -10.21 4.83
N GLY A 115 21.07 -9.28 4.24
CA GLY A 115 21.88 -9.58 3.04
C GLY A 115 21.12 -9.54 1.72
N THR A 116 19.98 -8.83 1.65
CA THR A 116 19.26 -8.64 0.37
C THR A 116 20.18 -8.01 -0.68
N LYS A 117 19.93 -8.32 -1.97
CA LYS A 117 20.80 -7.85 -3.07
C LYS A 117 20.16 -6.77 -3.93
N GLY A 118 18.85 -6.84 -4.17
CA GLY A 118 18.14 -5.95 -5.08
C GLY A 118 17.09 -5.06 -4.43
N ALA A 119 16.77 -5.26 -3.16
CA ALA A 119 15.70 -4.51 -2.51
C ALA A 119 15.97 -4.27 -1.03
N SER A 120 15.45 -3.17 -0.50
CA SER A 120 15.31 -2.95 0.93
C SER A 120 13.88 -2.58 1.23
N MET A 121 13.34 -3.05 2.35
CA MET A 121 11.97 -2.74 2.75
C MET A 121 11.88 -2.41 4.23
N GLY A 122 10.82 -1.71 4.58
CA GLY A 122 10.57 -1.38 5.96
C GLY A 122 9.14 -0.99 6.25
N LEU A 123 8.93 -0.59 7.49
CA LEU A 123 7.64 -0.11 8.00
C LEU A 123 7.81 1.36 8.38
N ASN A 124 6.84 2.18 7.98
CA ASN A 124 6.71 3.54 8.47
C ASN A 124 5.39 3.71 9.23
N VAL A 125 5.45 4.39 10.38
CA VAL A 125 4.28 4.82 11.14
C VAL A 125 4.35 6.33 11.31
N THR A 126 3.45 7.06 10.66
CA THR A 126 3.39 8.52 10.67
C THR A 126 2.23 8.98 11.56
N ALA A 127 2.52 9.84 12.54
CA ALA A 127 1.52 10.33 13.49
C ALA A 127 0.42 11.16 12.79
N VAL A 128 -0.75 11.28 13.43
CA VAL A 128 -1.84 12.14 12.98
C VAL A 128 -1.36 13.58 12.80
N GLY A 129 -1.73 14.21 11.68
CA GLY A 129 -1.30 15.56 11.31
C GLY A 129 0.20 15.69 10.99
N SER A 130 0.92 14.58 10.90
CA SER A 130 2.33 14.55 10.50
C SER A 130 2.50 14.09 9.06
N MET A 131 3.75 13.94 8.60
CA MET A 131 4.03 13.57 7.22
C MET A 131 5.39 12.88 7.04
N ILE A 132 5.50 12.14 5.94
CA ILE A 132 6.75 11.87 5.26
C ILE A 132 6.98 13.08 4.34
N PRO A 133 7.97 13.96 4.62
CA PRO A 133 8.18 15.20 3.86
C PRO A 133 8.54 14.97 2.40
N ASP A 134 8.56 16.06 1.62
CA ASP A 134 9.07 16.01 0.24
C ASP A 134 10.49 15.45 0.22
N HIS A 135 10.67 14.40 -0.56
CA HIS A 135 11.96 13.79 -0.82
C HIS A 135 11.98 13.19 -2.23
N VAL A 136 13.18 12.88 -2.71
CA VAL A 136 13.42 12.37 -4.06
C VAL A 136 14.57 11.37 -4.03
N HIS A 137 14.47 10.38 -4.89
CA HIS A 137 15.51 9.39 -5.14
C HIS A 137 15.74 9.31 -6.66
N GLU A 138 16.99 9.53 -7.08
CA GLU A 138 17.36 9.52 -8.51
C GLU A 138 17.62 8.10 -9.03
N ASP A 139 18.14 7.24 -8.16
CA ASP A 139 18.65 5.92 -8.53
C ASP A 139 17.88 4.76 -7.87
N SER A 140 16.76 5.04 -7.18
CA SER A 140 16.00 4.02 -6.46
C SER A 140 14.52 4.30 -6.52
N GLU A 141 13.76 3.39 -7.13
CA GLU A 141 12.30 3.46 -7.15
C GLU A 141 11.78 3.19 -5.73
N GLU A 142 10.71 3.87 -5.33
CA GLU A 142 10.00 3.58 -4.08
C GLU A 142 8.59 3.06 -4.35
N LEU A 143 8.31 1.91 -3.76
CA LEU A 143 7.00 1.27 -3.78
C LEU A 143 6.47 1.22 -2.35
N MET A 144 5.23 1.65 -2.14
CA MET A 144 4.60 1.64 -0.83
C MET A 144 3.25 0.93 -0.86
N PHE A 145 2.82 0.44 0.30
CA PHE A 145 1.48 -0.10 0.49
C PHE A 145 0.93 0.35 1.84
N ILE A 146 -0.24 0.98 1.83
CA ILE A 146 -0.89 1.49 3.04
C ILE A 146 -1.64 0.35 3.73
N ILE A 147 -1.30 0.12 5.00
CA ILE A 147 -1.94 -0.87 5.87
C ILE A 147 -3.11 -0.24 6.62
N SER A 148 -2.94 0.97 7.19
CA SER A 148 -3.98 1.68 7.94
C SER A 148 -3.77 3.21 7.86
N GLY A 149 -4.80 3.98 8.18
CA GLY A 149 -4.80 5.44 8.10
C GLY A 149 -5.13 6.00 6.71
N ARG A 150 -5.29 7.33 6.65
CA ARG A 150 -5.56 8.09 5.41
C ARG A 150 -4.44 9.09 5.18
N ALA A 151 -4.05 9.27 3.92
CA ALA A 151 -3.00 10.20 3.55
C ALA A 151 -3.35 11.04 2.33
N LYS A 152 -2.79 12.25 2.27
CA LYS A 152 -2.65 13.01 1.04
C LYS A 152 -1.31 12.66 0.40
N LEU A 153 -1.34 11.99 -0.74
CA LEU A 153 -0.18 11.74 -1.59
C LEU A 153 0.02 12.93 -2.52
N VAL A 154 1.23 13.45 -2.62
CA VAL A 154 1.58 14.49 -3.60
C VAL A 154 2.82 14.06 -4.37
N ILE A 155 2.75 14.11 -5.69
CA ILE A 155 3.86 13.78 -6.59
C ILE A 155 4.08 14.94 -7.57
N GLU A 156 5.31 15.45 -7.61
CA GLU A 156 5.72 16.58 -8.42
C GLU A 156 5.39 16.41 -9.91
N GLY A 157 4.60 17.34 -10.44
CA GLY A 157 4.19 17.35 -11.84
C GLY A 157 3.16 16.27 -12.23
N MET A 158 2.66 15.49 -11.27
CA MET A 158 1.65 14.45 -11.53
C MET A 158 0.31 14.72 -10.84
N GLY A 159 0.33 15.31 -9.64
CA GLY A 159 -0.88 15.70 -8.93
C GLY A 159 -0.90 15.33 -7.45
N GLU A 160 -2.08 15.40 -6.88
CA GLU A 160 -2.35 15.05 -5.48
C GLU A 160 -3.61 14.20 -5.36
N TRP A 161 -3.59 13.23 -4.43
CA TRP A 161 -4.67 12.27 -4.21
C TRP A 161 -4.85 11.99 -2.73
N GLU A 162 -6.10 11.77 -2.31
CA GLU A 162 -6.36 11.09 -1.04
C GLU A 162 -6.26 9.58 -1.23
N VAL A 163 -5.47 8.94 -0.39
CA VAL A 163 -5.22 7.48 -0.40
C VAL A 163 -5.42 6.91 0.99
N GLY A 164 -5.78 5.64 1.06
CA GLY A 164 -6.09 4.95 2.32
C GLY A 164 -5.63 3.50 2.31
N PRO A 165 -6.15 2.66 3.21
CA PRO A 165 -5.78 1.24 3.28
C PRO A 165 -5.96 0.51 1.96
N ASP A 166 -5.22 -0.59 1.81
CA ASP A 166 -5.26 -1.46 0.64
C ASP A 166 -4.85 -0.77 -0.68
N THR A 167 -4.06 0.30 -0.58
CA THR A 167 -3.58 1.08 -1.72
C THR A 167 -2.07 0.92 -1.90
N ALA A 168 -1.67 0.49 -3.10
CA ALA A 168 -0.27 0.50 -3.54
C ALA A 168 0.09 1.86 -4.17
N ILE A 169 1.29 2.35 -3.90
CA ILE A 169 1.80 3.64 -4.39
C ILE A 169 3.15 3.39 -5.05
N TYR A 170 3.37 4.04 -6.20
CA TYR A 170 4.66 4.13 -6.86
C TYR A 170 5.13 5.58 -6.85
N SER A 171 6.32 5.83 -6.32
CA SER A 171 7.02 7.10 -6.42
C SER A 171 8.09 7.03 -7.51
N PRO A 172 7.92 7.71 -8.65
CA PRO A 172 8.87 7.63 -9.75
C PRO A 172 10.23 8.25 -9.45
N LEU A 173 11.26 7.74 -10.13
CA LEU A 173 12.61 8.30 -10.10
C LEU A 173 12.63 9.80 -10.45
N GLY A 174 13.42 10.56 -9.71
CA GLY A 174 13.62 12.00 -9.95
C GLY A 174 12.37 12.86 -9.73
N LYS A 175 11.30 12.32 -9.12
CA LYS A 175 10.10 13.08 -8.75
C LYS A 175 10.04 13.27 -7.25
N LYS A 176 9.95 14.52 -6.80
CA LYS A 176 9.64 14.79 -5.39
C LYS A 176 8.27 14.25 -5.04
N HIS A 177 8.19 13.60 -3.89
CA HIS A 177 6.95 13.05 -3.38
C HIS A 177 6.88 13.15 -1.86
N ARG A 178 5.65 13.25 -1.35
CA ARG A 178 5.34 13.27 0.08
C ARG A 178 4.02 12.57 0.38
N LEU A 179 3.87 12.16 1.63
CA LEU A 179 2.65 11.57 2.19
C LEU A 179 2.31 12.28 3.50
N GLU A 180 1.18 12.98 3.51
CA GLU A 180 0.69 13.70 4.69
C GLU A 180 -0.43 12.89 5.35
N ASN A 181 -0.34 12.61 6.64
CA ASN A 181 -1.41 11.93 7.37
C ASN A 181 -2.56 12.90 7.65
N ILE A 182 -3.62 12.81 6.83
CA ILE A 182 -4.86 13.59 6.94
C ILE A 182 -5.98 12.83 7.68
N GLY A 183 -5.65 11.66 8.23
CA GLY A 183 -6.53 10.81 9.01
C GLY A 183 -6.67 11.25 10.46
N ASP A 184 -7.44 10.46 11.21
CA ASP A 184 -7.64 10.52 12.65
C ASP A 184 -6.91 9.40 13.41
N GLU A 185 -6.19 8.53 12.68
CA GLU A 185 -5.33 7.47 13.21
C GLU A 185 -3.91 7.53 12.61
N PRO A 186 -2.90 6.88 13.21
CA PRO A 186 -1.57 6.79 12.63
C PRO A 186 -1.59 6.12 11.23
N LEU A 187 -0.98 6.78 10.26
CA LEU A 187 -0.74 6.23 8.93
C LEU A 187 0.35 5.17 9.03
N LYS A 188 0.00 3.92 8.70
CA LYS A 188 0.92 2.78 8.70
C LYS A 188 1.08 2.27 7.28
N LEU A 189 2.31 2.22 6.81
CA LEU A 189 2.63 1.69 5.48
C LEU A 189 3.90 0.86 5.49
N VAL A 190 4.01 -0.05 4.54
CA VAL A 190 5.30 -0.64 4.16
C VAL A 190 5.85 0.10 2.96
N TRP A 191 7.17 0.22 2.91
CA TRP A 191 7.90 0.79 1.79
C TRP A 191 8.95 -0.21 1.31
N CYS A 192 9.31 -0.13 0.04
CA CYS A 192 10.35 -0.92 -0.60
C CYS A 192 11.11 -0.04 -1.60
N TYR A 193 12.44 -0.07 -1.51
CA TYR A 193 13.33 0.57 -2.48
C TYR A 193 13.99 -0.47 -3.37
N THR A 194 14.05 -0.19 -4.67
CA THR A 194 14.78 -0.98 -5.66
C THR A 194 15.58 -0.07 -6.61
N PRO A 195 16.92 -0.17 -6.65
CA PRO A 195 17.78 -0.80 -5.64
C PRO A 195 17.63 -0.19 -4.23
N PRO A 196 18.23 -0.80 -3.18
CA PRO A 196 18.32 -0.19 -1.86
C PRO A 196 18.99 1.18 -1.89
N LEU A 197 18.56 2.10 -1.02
CA LEU A 197 19.25 3.38 -0.82
C LEU A 197 20.70 3.18 -0.34
N PRO A 198 21.63 4.11 -0.62
CA PRO A 198 23.03 4.01 -0.19
C PRO A 198 23.21 3.75 1.32
N THR A 199 22.35 4.32 2.15
CA THR A 199 22.34 4.15 3.62
C THR A 199 21.88 2.76 4.09
N HIS A 200 21.35 1.92 3.20
CA HIS A 200 20.87 0.57 3.51
C HIS A 200 21.95 -0.51 3.33
N TYR A 201 23.13 -0.14 2.81
CA TYR A 201 24.26 -1.05 2.63
C TYR A 201 25.25 -1.09 3.81
N LYS A 202 25.33 -0.01 4.59
CA LYS A 202 26.30 0.15 5.68
C LYS A 202 25.61 0.30 7.04
#